data_AF-A0A2U9CW18-F1
#
_entry.id   AF-A0A2U9CW18-F1
#
_cell.length_a   1.000
_cell.length_b   1.000
_cell.length_c   1.000
_cell.angle_alpha   90.00
_cell.angle_beta   90.00
_cell.angle_gamma   90.00
#
_symmetry.space_group_name_H-M   'P 1'
#
loop_
_entity.id
_entity.type
_entity.pdbx_description
1 polymer ?
#
loop_
_entity_poly.entity_id
_entity_poly.type
_entity_poly.pdbx_seq_one_letter_code
_entity_poly.pdbx_strand_id
1 'polypeptide(L)'
;MAGSGNEDNQRRTAGSSAPETVQSPVLRITQLDAFELDSALEQLVWTQFSQCFQNFRPGLLTPLEPELRALLHLLLWRFTLYSGSATVGQSLLSLRYHSTLSSSPRYRPLSRRQKLGLALLTAGPRWLQERSHSLLLCLGTSSGGAASERDNSLLQRGLRSFLTLVSGVAQLASLINFLVFLRQGRHPVLAERIVGARAVFSKPNVVRDINYQYMNRELMWHGFAEFLIFLLPLINTGKLKAAVSSIVFGRQSATGEGMREERGLWKECGLCGEWPTMPHTVGCQHVFCYYCIKSHSISDACLTCPKCGVEAGQPEPVKMNVEMIGRQ
;
A
#
# COMPACT_ATOMS: atom_id res chain seq x y z
N MET A 1 -43.89 30.32 73.15
CA MET A 1 -43.55 29.19 72.26
C MET A 1 -44.51 29.29 71.07
N ALA A 2 -44.25 30.11 70.04
CA ALA A 2 -43.25 29.95 68.97
C ALA A 2 -43.40 28.58 68.27
N GLY A 3 -43.67 28.44 66.97
CA GLY A 3 -43.89 29.40 65.89
C GLY A 3 -44.05 28.66 64.55
N SER A 4 -45.07 29.04 63.78
CA SER A 4 -45.04 29.42 62.35
C SER A 4 -44.04 28.77 61.39
N GLY A 5 -44.52 28.34 60.21
CA GLY A 5 -43.62 28.00 59.10
C GLY A 5 -44.25 27.43 57.82
N ASN A 6 -44.95 28.28 57.05
CA ASN A 6 -44.90 28.39 55.58
C ASN A 6 -44.83 27.10 54.70
N GLU A 7 -45.97 26.66 54.16
CA GLU A 7 -46.02 25.84 52.94
C GLU A 7 -46.25 26.74 51.72
N ASP A 8 -45.20 27.48 51.35
CA ASP A 8 -45.17 28.28 50.13
C ASP A 8 -44.07 27.77 49.20
N ASN A 9 -44.49 27.42 47.99
CA ASN A 9 -43.73 27.61 46.76
C ASN A 9 -42.52 26.69 46.49
N GLN A 10 -42.77 25.57 45.80
CA GLN A 10 -41.75 25.03 44.90
C GLN A 10 -42.32 24.46 43.60
N ARG A 11 -42.97 25.34 42.84
CA ARG A 11 -43.07 25.24 41.39
C ARG A 11 -41.70 25.58 40.78
N ARG A 12 -40.68 24.74 41.02
CA ARG A 12 -39.36 24.88 40.38
C ARG A 12 -39.31 24.01 39.14
N THR A 13 -39.60 24.64 38.01
CA THR A 13 -38.79 24.57 36.78
C THR A 13 -37.99 23.27 36.63
N ALA A 14 -38.59 22.29 35.96
CA ALA A 14 -37.85 21.30 35.18
C ALA A 14 -37.19 22.00 33.99
N GLY A 15 -36.25 22.90 34.28
CA GLY A 15 -35.26 23.37 33.33
C GLY A 15 -34.29 22.22 33.14
N SER A 16 -34.55 21.37 32.14
CA SER A 16 -33.59 20.40 31.63
C SER A 16 -32.34 21.17 31.17
N SER A 17 -31.41 21.39 32.08
CA SER A 17 -30.06 21.84 31.79
C SER A 17 -29.36 20.71 31.04
N ALA A 18 -29.48 20.73 29.71
CA ALA A 18 -28.65 19.91 28.84
C ALA A 18 -27.18 20.14 29.23
N PRO A 19 -26.37 19.08 29.42
CA PRO A 19 -25.00 19.24 29.85
C PRO A 19 -24.24 20.02 28.78
N GLU A 20 -23.50 21.04 29.19
CA GLU A 20 -22.59 21.76 28.33
C GLU A 20 -21.59 20.77 27.74
N THR A 21 -21.77 20.41 26.47
CA THR A 21 -20.86 19.51 25.77
C THR A 21 -19.57 20.26 25.52
N VAL A 22 -18.60 20.13 26.44
CA VAL A 22 -17.20 20.49 26.19
C VAL A 22 -16.72 19.59 25.04
N GLN A 23 -16.74 20.13 23.81
CA GLN A 23 -16.31 19.38 22.63
C GLN A 23 -14.81 19.13 22.75
N SER A 24 -14.42 17.87 22.96
CA SER A 24 -13.02 17.46 22.96
C SER A 24 -12.36 17.83 21.62
N PRO A 25 -11.19 18.48 21.62
CA PRO A 25 -10.51 18.82 20.38
C PRO A 25 -10.16 17.56 19.59
N VAL A 26 -10.39 17.59 18.28
CA VAL A 26 -10.07 16.48 17.37
C VAL A 26 -8.57 16.33 17.24
N LEU A 27 -8.07 15.09 17.30
CA LEU A 27 -6.65 14.78 17.09
C LEU A 27 -6.19 15.22 15.70
N ARG A 28 -4.97 15.78 15.62
CA ARG A 28 -4.38 16.27 14.37
C ARG A 28 -4.22 15.15 13.33
N ILE A 29 -3.80 13.97 13.79
CA ILE A 29 -3.64 12.78 12.94
C ILE A 29 -4.96 12.38 12.31
N THR A 30 -6.08 12.40 13.06
CA THR A 30 -7.40 12.02 12.54
C THR A 30 -7.91 13.03 11.50
N GLN A 31 -7.56 14.32 11.66
CA GLN A 31 -7.87 15.31 10.64
C GLN A 31 -7.09 15.02 9.35
N LEU A 32 -5.79 14.71 9.44
CA LEU A 32 -4.93 14.38 8.30
C LEU A 32 -5.36 13.06 7.63
N ASP A 33 -5.65 12.02 8.41
CA ASP A 33 -6.17 10.73 7.95
C ASP A 33 -7.44 10.95 7.11
N ALA A 34 -8.31 11.87 7.53
CA ALA A 34 -9.54 12.17 6.78
C ALA A 34 -9.23 12.71 5.36
N PHE A 35 -8.23 13.58 5.21
CA PHE A 35 -7.83 14.08 3.89
C PHE A 35 -7.21 13.00 3.03
N GLU A 36 -6.35 12.16 3.61
CA GLU A 36 -5.72 11.05 2.89
C GLU A 36 -6.79 10.08 2.38
N LEU A 37 -7.80 9.81 3.20
CA LEU A 37 -8.93 8.97 2.83
C LEU A 37 -9.79 9.59 1.72
N ASP A 38 -10.00 10.91 1.76
CA ASP A 38 -10.70 11.64 0.70
C ASP A 38 -9.91 11.59 -0.62
N SER A 39 -8.59 11.76 -0.61
CA SER A 39 -7.77 11.64 -1.82
C SER A 39 -7.72 10.22 -2.37
N ALA A 40 -7.60 9.22 -1.50
CA ALA A 40 -7.62 7.81 -1.91
C ALA A 40 -8.98 7.44 -2.53
N LEU A 41 -10.08 7.95 -1.97
CA LEU A 41 -11.41 7.74 -2.52
C LEU A 41 -11.58 8.44 -3.87
N GLU A 42 -11.10 9.68 -4.02
CA GLU A 42 -11.12 10.39 -5.30
C GLU A 42 -10.36 9.61 -6.39
N GLN A 43 -9.19 9.06 -6.04
CA GLN A 43 -8.40 8.21 -6.94
C GLN A 43 -9.12 6.89 -7.26
N LEU A 44 -9.74 6.23 -6.28
CA LEU A 44 -10.48 5.00 -6.50
C LEU A 44 -11.67 5.22 -7.43
N VAL A 45 -12.45 6.27 -7.21
CA VAL A 45 -13.61 6.56 -8.06
C VAL A 45 -13.14 6.93 -9.47
N TRP A 46 -12.04 7.68 -9.60
CA TRP A 46 -11.47 8.00 -10.91
C TRP A 46 -10.95 6.76 -11.65
N THR A 47 -10.25 5.85 -10.96
CA THR A 47 -9.74 4.61 -11.57
C THR A 47 -10.88 3.71 -12.03
N GLN A 48 -11.92 3.54 -11.22
CA GLN A 48 -13.11 2.78 -11.64
C GLN A 48 -13.87 3.49 -12.78
N PHE A 49 -13.98 4.82 -12.74
CA PHE A 49 -14.61 5.59 -13.81
C PHE A 49 -13.85 5.44 -15.14
N SER A 50 -12.52 5.58 -15.12
CA SER A 50 -11.68 5.43 -16.32
C SER A 50 -11.66 4.00 -16.86
N GLN A 51 -11.77 2.99 -15.99
CA GLN A 51 -11.95 1.59 -16.41
C GLN A 51 -13.17 1.40 -17.31
N CYS A 52 -14.30 2.06 -17.01
CA CYS A 52 -15.51 1.99 -17.84
C CYS A 52 -15.30 2.49 -19.28
N PHE A 53 -14.29 3.35 -19.50
CA PHE A 53 -14.01 3.90 -20.83
C PHE A 53 -12.80 3.28 -21.54
N GLN A 54 -12.24 2.18 -21.02
CA GLN A 54 -11.07 1.50 -21.62
C GLN A 54 -11.31 1.03 -23.06
N ASN A 55 -12.56 0.74 -23.43
CA ASN A 55 -12.93 0.25 -24.76
C ASN A 55 -13.17 1.36 -25.79
N PHE A 56 -13.13 2.64 -25.38
CA PHE A 56 -13.27 3.78 -26.30
C PHE A 56 -11.92 4.14 -26.90
N ARG A 57 -11.94 4.88 -28.03
CA ARG A 57 -10.70 5.31 -28.70
C ARG A 57 -9.79 6.04 -27.71
N PRO A 58 -8.50 5.66 -27.64
CA PRO A 58 -7.54 6.35 -26.79
C PRO A 58 -7.43 7.81 -27.22
N GLY A 59 -7.58 8.74 -26.26
CA GLY A 59 -7.45 10.18 -26.50
C GLY A 59 -8.75 11.00 -26.53
N LEU A 60 -9.94 10.40 -26.49
CA LEU A 60 -11.19 11.17 -26.32
C LEU A 60 -11.36 11.71 -24.90
N LEU A 61 -10.81 11.01 -23.91
CA LEU A 61 -10.90 11.39 -22.49
C LEU A 61 -9.86 12.41 -22.08
N THR A 62 -8.70 12.45 -22.73
CA THR A 62 -7.59 13.33 -22.33
C THR A 62 -7.92 14.83 -22.34
N PRO A 63 -8.70 15.39 -23.30
CA PRO A 63 -9.08 16.81 -23.25
C PRO A 63 -10.17 17.12 -22.22
N LEU A 64 -11.00 16.13 -21.85
CA LEU A 64 -12.11 16.25 -20.90
C LEU A 64 -11.76 15.77 -19.49
N GLU A 65 -10.64 15.10 -19.30
CA GLU A 65 -10.16 14.56 -18.02
C GLU A 65 -10.25 15.56 -16.85
N PRO A 66 -9.73 16.80 -16.95
CA PRO A 66 -9.82 17.76 -15.85
C PRO A 66 -11.27 18.16 -15.54
N GLU A 67 -12.15 18.25 -16.55
CA GLU A 67 -13.56 18.57 -16.37
C GLU A 67 -14.31 17.42 -15.70
N LEU A 68 -14.03 16.18 -16.10
CA LEU A 68 -14.64 14.97 -15.55
C LEU A 68 -14.18 14.74 -14.10
N ARG A 69 -12.89 14.95 -13.79
CA ARG A 69 -12.39 14.89 -12.40
C ARG A 69 -13.03 15.95 -11.53
N ALA A 70 -13.11 17.20 -11.99
CA ALA A 70 -13.79 18.27 -11.26
C ALA A 70 -15.28 17.98 -11.06
N LEU A 71 -15.97 17.49 -12.09
CA LEU A 71 -17.38 17.08 -12.01
C LEU A 71 -17.57 15.97 -10.97
N LEU A 72 -16.70 14.96 -10.98
CA LEU A 72 -16.75 13.85 -10.02
C LEU A 72 -16.54 14.36 -8.58
N HIS A 73 -15.54 15.22 -8.37
CA HIS A 73 -15.30 15.85 -7.08
C HIS A 73 -16.51 16.69 -6.62
N LEU A 74 -17.11 17.47 -7.52
CA LEU A 74 -18.33 18.24 -7.24
C LEU A 74 -19.54 17.35 -6.93
N LEU A 75 -19.65 16.19 -7.59
CA LEU A 75 -20.71 15.22 -7.35
C LEU A 75 -20.54 14.57 -5.96
N LEU A 76 -19.34 14.12 -5.62
CA LEU A 76 -19.00 13.62 -4.29
C LEU A 76 -19.31 14.67 -3.21
N TRP A 77 -18.87 15.91 -3.46
CA TRP A 77 -19.13 17.05 -2.58
C TRP A 77 -20.63 17.35 -2.41
N ARG A 78 -21.41 17.26 -3.50
CA ARG A 78 -22.86 17.46 -3.47
C ARG A 78 -23.55 16.41 -2.63
N PHE A 79 -23.15 15.15 -2.70
CA PHE A 79 -23.81 14.10 -1.91
C PHE A 79 -23.37 14.09 -0.46
N THR A 80 -22.12 14.46 -0.16
CA THR A 80 -21.52 14.35 1.18
C THR A 80 -21.57 15.67 1.95
N LEU A 81 -20.87 16.69 1.47
CA LEU A 81 -20.68 17.95 2.18
C LEU A 81 -21.94 18.82 2.18
N TYR A 82 -22.73 18.81 1.11
CA TYR A 82 -23.99 19.53 1.07
C TYR A 82 -25.01 18.95 2.07
N SER A 83 -25.16 17.63 2.09
CA SER A 83 -26.14 16.91 2.93
C SER A 83 -25.71 16.80 4.39
N GLY A 84 -24.47 16.38 4.64
CA GLY A 84 -23.96 16.03 5.98
C GLY A 84 -23.01 17.04 6.61
N SER A 85 -22.59 18.09 5.89
CA SER A 85 -21.54 19.02 6.35
C SER A 85 -20.23 18.29 6.72
N ALA A 86 -19.94 17.17 6.08
CA ALA A 86 -18.72 16.38 6.26
C ALA A 86 -18.25 15.87 4.88
N THR A 87 -16.93 15.71 4.70
CA THR A 87 -16.40 14.93 3.58
C THR A 87 -16.59 13.43 3.80
N VAL A 88 -16.29 12.60 2.81
CA VAL A 88 -16.42 11.15 2.93
C VAL A 88 -15.46 10.62 4.00
N GLY A 89 -14.19 11.01 3.92
CA GLY A 89 -13.15 10.64 4.86
C GLY A 89 -13.45 11.12 6.27
N GLN A 90 -13.98 12.34 6.42
CA GLN A 90 -14.46 12.82 7.70
C GLN A 90 -15.61 11.97 8.24
N SER A 91 -16.60 11.64 7.41
CA SER A 91 -17.74 10.81 7.81
C SER A 91 -17.28 9.43 8.32
N LEU A 92 -16.32 8.80 7.63
CA LEU A 92 -15.74 7.51 8.04
C LEU A 92 -15.02 7.59 9.39
N LEU A 93 -14.39 8.72 9.70
CA LEU A 93 -13.74 8.98 10.98
C LEU A 93 -14.66 9.65 12.02
N SER A 94 -15.98 9.65 11.78
CA SER A 94 -16.98 10.29 12.64
C SER A 94 -16.71 11.78 12.93
N LEU A 95 -16.12 12.47 11.96
CA LEU A 95 -15.88 13.91 11.94
C LEU A 95 -16.92 14.64 11.08
N ARG A 96 -17.12 15.92 11.38
CA ARG A 96 -17.92 16.85 10.58
C ARG A 96 -17.42 18.26 10.70
N TYR A 97 -17.78 19.10 9.74
CA TYR A 97 -17.48 20.52 9.80
C TYR A 97 -18.43 21.30 10.70
N HIS A 98 -17.85 22.24 11.43
CA HIS A 98 -18.48 23.25 12.25
C HIS A 98 -18.04 24.64 11.80
N SER A 99 -18.96 25.61 11.83
CA SER A 99 -18.69 26.99 11.44
C SER A 99 -18.13 27.78 12.63
N THR A 100 -16.91 28.31 12.50
CA THR A 100 -16.25 29.11 13.55
C THR A 100 -16.61 30.60 13.52
N LEU A 101 -17.31 31.07 12.47
CA LEU A 101 -17.72 32.47 12.32
C LEU A 101 -18.78 32.92 13.34
N SER A 102 -19.43 31.97 14.01
CA SER A 102 -20.40 32.25 15.06
C SER A 102 -19.82 31.74 16.36
N SER A 103 -19.49 32.65 17.29
CA SER A 103 -18.88 32.36 18.60
C SER A 103 -19.79 31.59 19.57
N SER A 104 -20.81 30.90 19.07
CA SER A 104 -21.74 30.11 19.89
C SER A 104 -21.07 28.79 20.29
N PRO A 105 -21.23 28.35 21.55
CA PRO A 105 -20.72 27.05 22.02
C PRO A 105 -21.50 25.85 21.43
N ARG A 106 -22.65 26.10 20.78
CA ARG A 106 -23.46 25.04 20.17
C ARG A 106 -22.96 24.70 18.77
N TYR A 107 -23.15 23.44 18.39
CA TYR A 107 -22.89 23.00 17.03
C TYR A 107 -23.76 23.78 16.02
N ARG A 108 -23.13 24.38 15.02
CA ARG A 108 -23.79 25.03 13.88
C ARG A 108 -23.24 24.46 12.57
N PRO A 109 -24.11 23.96 11.67
CA PRO A 109 -23.67 23.49 10.36
C PRO A 109 -23.18 24.66 9.48
N LEU A 110 -22.39 24.35 8.46
CA LEU A 110 -21.84 25.36 7.54
C LEU A 110 -22.95 26.06 6.75
N SER A 111 -22.83 27.38 6.58
CA SER A 111 -23.72 28.15 5.72
C SER A 111 -23.56 27.77 4.25
N ARG A 112 -24.60 28.01 3.42
CA ARG A 112 -24.55 27.73 1.97
C ARG A 112 -23.37 28.42 1.28
N ARG A 113 -23.04 29.65 1.68
CA ARG A 113 -21.89 30.40 1.15
C ARG A 113 -20.56 29.81 1.57
N GLN A 114 -20.42 29.38 2.83
CA GLN A 114 -19.23 28.69 3.31
C GLN A 114 -19.02 27.35 2.60
N LYS A 115 -20.10 26.58 2.42
CA LYS A 115 -20.08 25.35 1.64
C LYS A 115 -19.56 25.60 0.23
N LEU A 116 -20.19 26.54 -0.50
CA LEU A 116 -19.79 26.89 -1.86
C LEU A 116 -18.34 27.41 -1.92
N GLY A 117 -17.96 28.29 -0.99
CA GLY A 117 -16.61 28.83 -0.89
C GLY A 117 -15.57 27.74 -0.67
N LEU A 118 -15.86 26.74 0.17
CA LEU A 118 -14.98 25.60 0.38
C LEU A 118 -14.81 24.79 -0.91
N ALA A 119 -15.91 24.46 -1.59
CA ALA A 119 -15.86 23.72 -2.86
C ALA A 119 -15.06 24.47 -3.94
N LEU A 120 -15.30 25.78 -4.08
CA LEU A 120 -14.61 26.62 -5.06
C LEU A 120 -13.11 26.70 -4.75
N LEU A 121 -12.74 26.79 -3.47
CA LEU A 121 -11.37 27.00 -3.04
C LEU A 121 -10.55 25.70 -2.98
N THR A 122 -11.21 24.53 -2.92
CA THR A 122 -10.54 23.22 -3.01
C THR A 122 -10.48 22.68 -4.43
N ALA A 123 -11.59 22.72 -5.17
CA ALA A 123 -11.66 22.18 -6.53
C ALA A 123 -11.13 23.18 -7.58
N GLY A 124 -11.39 24.47 -7.39
CA GLY A 124 -11.06 25.52 -8.35
C GLY A 124 -9.57 25.63 -8.65
N PRO A 125 -8.66 25.71 -7.65
CA PRO A 125 -7.24 25.81 -7.91
C PRO A 125 -6.67 24.58 -8.64
N ARG A 126 -7.13 23.37 -8.29
CA ARG A 126 -6.70 22.12 -8.96
C ARG A 126 -7.11 22.11 -10.42
N TRP A 127 -8.37 22.41 -10.69
CA TRP A 127 -8.89 22.52 -12.05
C TRP A 127 -8.18 23.63 -12.84
N LEU A 128 -7.99 24.81 -12.24
CA LEU A 128 -7.32 25.93 -12.88
C LEU A 128 -5.86 25.61 -13.20
N GLN A 129 -5.16 24.90 -12.32
CA GLN A 129 -3.78 24.48 -12.56
C GLN A 129 -3.68 23.51 -13.75
N GLU A 130 -4.53 22.49 -13.79
CA GLU A 130 -4.59 21.52 -14.90
C GLU A 130 -5.00 22.19 -16.22
N ARG A 131 -5.95 23.13 -16.17
CA ARG A 131 -6.48 23.81 -17.37
C ARG A 131 -5.66 25.03 -17.79
N SER A 132 -4.79 25.58 -16.94
CA SER A 132 -4.03 26.81 -17.18
C SER A 132 -3.26 26.78 -18.50
N HIS A 133 -2.62 25.66 -18.83
CA HIS A 133 -1.87 25.50 -20.07
C HIS A 133 -2.77 25.58 -21.31
N SER A 134 -3.97 24.98 -21.26
CA SER A 134 -4.93 25.02 -22.37
C SER A 134 -5.64 26.37 -22.47
N LEU A 135 -6.01 27.00 -21.35
CA LEU A 135 -6.64 28.32 -21.34
C LEU A 135 -5.69 29.40 -21.87
N LEU A 136 -4.41 29.34 -21.50
CA LEU A 136 -3.39 30.23 -22.02
C LEU A 136 -3.13 30.06 -23.51
N LEU A 137 -3.40 28.87 -24.06
CA LEU A 137 -3.33 28.62 -25.51
C LEU A 137 -4.60 29.09 -26.21
N CYS A 138 -5.80 28.73 -25.73
CA CYS A 138 -7.08 29.15 -26.31
C CYS A 138 -7.25 30.68 -26.32
N LEU A 139 -6.84 31.37 -25.25
CA LEU A 139 -6.84 32.84 -25.19
C LEU A 139 -5.84 33.49 -26.16
N GLY A 140 -4.85 32.73 -26.67
CA GLY A 140 -3.85 33.19 -27.63
C GLY A 140 -4.18 32.88 -29.10
N THR A 141 -5.09 31.94 -29.38
CA THR A 141 -5.34 31.44 -30.76
C THR A 141 -6.70 31.81 -31.34
N SER A 142 -7.54 32.59 -30.64
CA SER A 142 -8.90 32.93 -31.11
C SER A 142 -9.13 34.41 -31.44
N SER A 143 -8.10 35.14 -31.88
CA SER A 143 -8.26 36.48 -32.48
C SER A 143 -7.44 36.54 -33.77
N GLY A 144 -8.12 36.31 -34.90
CA GLY A 144 -7.52 36.40 -36.22
C GLY A 144 -7.12 37.84 -36.55
N GLY A 145 -5.82 38.13 -36.51
CA GLY A 145 -5.26 39.38 -37.02
C GLY A 145 -3.76 39.49 -36.77
N ALA A 146 -2.94 39.45 -37.82
CA ALA A 146 -1.47 39.50 -37.79
C ALA A 146 -0.87 40.75 -37.09
N ALA A 147 -1.66 41.78 -36.81
CA ALA A 147 -1.24 42.95 -36.03
C ALA A 147 -1.34 42.76 -34.51
N SER A 148 -2.09 41.76 -34.04
CA SER A 148 -2.37 41.50 -32.61
C SER A 148 -1.42 40.44 -32.00
N GLU A 149 -0.41 39.94 -32.71
CA GLU A 149 0.49 38.92 -32.15
C GLU A 149 1.49 39.47 -31.13
N ARG A 150 1.97 40.71 -31.30
CA ARG A 150 2.97 41.31 -30.40
C ARG A 150 2.40 41.66 -29.03
N ASP A 151 1.23 42.31 -28.99
CA ASP A 151 0.60 42.73 -27.73
C ASP A 151 0.01 41.54 -26.96
N ASN A 152 -0.57 40.54 -27.66
CA ASN A 152 -1.04 39.30 -27.03
C ASN A 152 0.11 38.49 -26.42
N SER A 153 1.31 38.52 -26.99
CA SER A 153 2.47 37.84 -26.43
C SER A 153 2.95 38.45 -25.10
N LEU A 154 2.86 39.78 -24.95
CA LEU A 154 3.21 40.49 -23.72
C LEU A 154 2.15 40.27 -22.63
N LEU A 155 0.86 40.34 -22.98
CA LEU A 155 -0.24 40.05 -22.07
C LEU A 155 -0.23 38.57 -21.62
N GLN A 156 0.00 37.64 -22.53
CA GLN A 156 0.10 36.21 -22.21
C GLN A 156 1.31 35.93 -21.31
N ARG A 157 2.46 36.57 -21.55
CA ARG A 157 3.64 36.48 -20.69
C ARG A 157 3.37 37.08 -19.30
N GLY A 158 2.68 38.21 -19.25
CA GLY A 158 2.24 38.85 -18.00
C GLY A 158 1.30 37.94 -17.20
N LEU A 159 0.29 37.37 -17.85
CA LEU A 159 -0.68 36.47 -17.23
C LEU A 159 -0.02 35.16 -16.74
N ARG A 160 0.91 34.60 -17.52
CA ARG A 160 1.72 33.45 -17.08
C ARG A 160 2.52 33.78 -15.82
N SER A 161 3.25 34.90 -15.83
CA SER A 161 4.02 35.36 -14.66
C SER A 161 3.13 35.65 -13.46
N PHE A 162 1.93 36.18 -13.68
CA PHE A 162 0.96 36.41 -12.62
C PHE A 162 0.44 35.10 -12.03
N LEU A 163 0.03 34.14 -12.88
CA LEU A 163 -0.43 32.82 -12.43
C LEU A 163 0.66 32.07 -11.66
N THR A 164 1.92 32.12 -12.11
CA THR A 164 3.03 31.49 -11.39
C THR A 164 3.33 32.19 -10.07
N LEU A 165 3.27 33.52 -10.01
CA LEU A 165 3.42 34.29 -8.78
C LEU A 165 2.31 33.99 -7.78
N VAL A 166 1.05 33.99 -8.22
CA VAL A 166 -0.11 33.63 -7.39
C VAL A 166 0.01 32.20 -6.88
N SER A 167 0.41 31.25 -7.74
CA SER A 167 0.66 29.87 -7.34
C SER A 167 1.75 29.77 -6.27
N GLY A 168 2.88 30.46 -6.45
CA GLY A 168 3.96 30.51 -5.47
C GLY A 168 3.53 31.11 -4.12
N VAL A 169 2.80 32.24 -4.15
CA VAL A 169 2.25 32.86 -2.94
C VAL A 169 1.25 31.94 -2.25
N ALA A 170 0.38 31.26 -3.01
CA ALA A 170 -0.58 30.31 -2.46
C ALA A 170 0.09 29.09 -1.82
N GLN A 171 1.16 28.56 -2.43
CA GLN A 171 1.96 27.47 -1.88
C GLN A 171 2.65 27.89 -0.58
N LEU A 172 3.26 29.08 -0.54
CA LEU A 172 3.87 29.62 0.67
C LEU A 172 2.83 29.84 1.79
N ALA A 173 1.67 30.41 1.45
CA ALA A 173 0.56 30.58 2.38
C ALA A 173 0.03 29.24 2.91
N SER A 174 -0.03 28.21 2.06
CA SER A 174 -0.40 26.84 2.44
C SER A 174 0.63 26.23 3.39
N LEU A 175 1.92 26.41 3.13
CA LEU A 175 3.00 25.95 4.01
C LEU A 175 2.92 26.62 5.39
N ILE A 176 2.76 27.94 5.42
CA ILE A 176 2.60 28.70 6.68
C ILE A 176 1.32 28.22 7.40
N ASN A 177 0.21 28.01 6.67
CA ASN A 177 -1.02 27.47 7.23
C ASN A 177 -0.78 26.12 7.91
N PHE A 178 -0.07 25.22 7.23
CA PHE A 178 0.28 23.90 7.73
C PHE A 178 1.19 23.94 8.95
N LEU A 179 2.21 24.82 8.98
CA LEU A 179 3.05 25.02 10.18
C LEU A 179 2.23 25.51 11.38
N VAL A 180 1.32 26.47 11.15
CA VAL A 180 0.39 26.93 12.19
C VAL A 180 -0.55 25.81 12.63
N PHE A 181 -0.98 24.95 11.70
CA PHE A 181 -1.78 23.77 12.01
C PHE A 181 -1.01 22.76 12.87
N LEU A 182 0.26 22.49 12.61
CA LEU A 182 1.07 21.60 13.45
C LEU A 182 1.17 22.12 14.89
N ARG A 183 1.14 23.44 15.08
CA ARG A 183 1.18 24.05 16.43
C ARG A 183 -0.19 24.08 17.11
N GLN A 184 -1.26 24.48 16.40
CA GLN A 184 -2.59 24.72 16.98
C GLN A 184 -3.60 23.57 16.78
N GLY A 185 -3.50 22.81 15.70
CA GLY A 185 -4.37 21.67 15.38
C GLY A 185 -5.79 22.00 14.93
N ARG A 186 -6.06 23.22 14.44
CA ARG A 186 -7.43 23.68 14.12
C ARG A 186 -7.86 23.52 12.66
N HIS A 187 -7.03 24.00 11.72
CA HIS A 187 -7.36 24.08 10.29
C HIS A 187 -6.19 23.52 9.44
N PRO A 188 -6.28 22.27 8.97
CA PRO A 188 -5.23 21.63 8.17
C PRO A 188 -5.03 22.27 6.80
N VAL A 189 -6.10 22.72 6.14
CA VAL A 189 -6.04 23.31 4.79
C VAL A 189 -6.32 24.81 4.83
N LEU A 190 -5.61 25.58 4.00
CA LEU A 190 -5.80 27.04 3.89
C LEU A 190 -7.25 27.39 3.50
N ALA A 191 -7.86 26.58 2.63
CA ALA A 191 -9.24 26.75 2.21
C ALA A 191 -10.22 26.73 3.38
N GLU A 192 -10.01 25.83 4.33
CA GLU A 192 -10.84 25.73 5.53
C GLU A 192 -10.64 26.91 6.47
N ARG A 193 -9.41 27.43 6.57
CA ARG A 193 -9.10 28.61 7.37
C ARG A 193 -9.80 29.85 6.80
N ILE A 194 -9.80 30.04 5.49
CA ILE A 194 -10.47 31.18 4.83
C ILE A 194 -11.99 31.11 5.03
N VAL A 195 -12.56 29.92 4.93
CA VAL A 195 -14.01 29.70 5.08
C VAL A 195 -14.46 29.71 6.55
N GLY A 196 -13.55 29.46 7.49
CA GLY A 196 -13.86 29.26 8.90
C GLY A 196 -14.55 27.92 9.17
N ALA A 197 -14.11 26.87 8.46
CA ALA A 197 -14.59 25.51 8.64
C ALA A 197 -13.65 24.75 9.60
N ARG A 198 -14.19 24.20 10.69
CA ARG A 198 -13.43 23.45 11.69
C ARG A 198 -13.95 22.02 11.79
N ALA A 199 -13.06 21.04 11.81
CA ALA A 199 -13.42 19.65 12.08
C ALA A 199 -13.76 19.44 13.57
N VAL A 200 -14.93 18.86 13.83
CA VAL A 200 -15.40 18.46 15.16
C VAL A 200 -15.97 17.04 15.10
N PHE A 201 -15.99 16.32 16.22
CA PHE A 201 -16.63 15.01 16.27
C PHE A 201 -18.15 15.13 16.04
N SER A 202 -18.69 14.21 15.23
CA SER A 202 -20.12 14.13 14.94
C SER A 202 -20.93 13.64 16.13
N LYS A 203 -20.34 12.74 16.93
CA LYS A 203 -20.92 12.21 18.17
C LYS A 203 -19.92 12.42 19.32
N PRO A 204 -20.34 12.96 20.48
CA PRO A 204 -19.50 12.94 21.67
C PRO A 204 -19.25 11.48 22.08
N ASN A 205 -18.03 11.15 22.50
CA ASN A 205 -17.59 9.82 22.96
C ASN A 205 -17.34 8.74 21.88
N VAL A 206 -16.87 9.11 20.68
CA VAL A 206 -16.25 8.11 19.81
C VAL A 206 -14.81 7.90 20.27
N VAL A 207 -14.58 6.87 21.10
CA VAL A 207 -13.23 6.37 21.38
C VAL A 207 -12.70 5.80 20.06
N ARG A 208 -11.56 6.31 19.59
CA ARG A 208 -10.91 5.79 18.37
C ARG A 208 -10.48 4.35 18.65
N ASP A 209 -11.20 3.40 18.08
CA ASP A 209 -10.74 2.02 18.02
C ASP A 209 -9.65 1.94 16.95
N ILE A 210 -8.40 1.79 17.39
CA ILE A 210 -7.27 1.66 16.46
C ILE A 210 -7.29 0.20 16.00
N ASN A 211 -7.78 -0.05 14.78
CA ASN A 211 -7.90 -1.41 14.28
C ASN A 211 -6.52 -1.99 13.92
N TYR A 212 -5.89 -2.67 14.88
CA TYR A 212 -4.59 -3.32 14.71
C TYR A 212 -4.67 -4.66 13.96
N GLN A 213 -5.85 -5.13 13.56
CA GLN A 213 -6.03 -6.46 12.96
C GLN A 213 -5.15 -6.68 11.73
N TYR A 214 -5.05 -5.67 10.85
CA TYR A 214 -4.29 -5.80 9.62
C TYR A 214 -2.77 -5.76 9.88
N MET A 215 -2.32 -4.83 10.73
CA MET A 215 -0.91 -4.74 11.13
C MET A 215 -0.44 -6.02 11.84
N ASN A 216 -1.26 -6.53 12.77
CA ASN A 216 -0.95 -7.76 13.49
C ASN A 216 -0.88 -8.97 12.55
N ARG A 217 -1.80 -9.04 11.56
CA ARG A 217 -1.77 -10.11 10.55
C ARG A 217 -0.51 -10.03 9.67
N GLU A 218 -0.15 -8.84 9.22
CA GLU A 218 1.05 -8.64 8.39
C GLU A 218 2.33 -8.97 9.15
N LEU A 219 2.44 -8.49 10.41
CA LEU A 219 3.58 -8.77 11.28
C LEU A 219 3.71 -10.29 11.57
N MET A 220 2.58 -10.96 11.80
CA MET A 220 2.56 -12.41 12.01
C MET A 220 3.05 -13.16 10.76
N TRP A 221 2.58 -12.78 9.57
CA TRP A 221 3.00 -13.43 8.32
C TRP A 221 4.47 -13.19 7.99
N HIS A 222 4.97 -11.97 8.21
CA HIS A 222 6.40 -11.69 8.03
C HIS A 222 7.26 -12.48 9.02
N GLY A 223 6.92 -12.49 10.31
CA GLY A 223 7.67 -13.27 11.30
C GLY A 223 7.64 -14.77 11.02
N PHE A 224 6.50 -15.29 10.54
CA PHE A 224 6.39 -16.69 10.11
C PHE A 224 7.27 -16.99 8.88
N ALA A 225 7.32 -16.09 7.89
CA ALA A 225 8.15 -16.27 6.71
C ALA A 225 9.65 -16.25 7.04
N GLU A 226 10.10 -15.34 7.92
CA GLU A 226 11.49 -15.30 8.40
C GLU A 226 11.86 -16.61 9.09
N PHE A 227 10.98 -17.12 9.95
CA PHE A 227 11.17 -18.42 10.60
C PHE A 227 11.30 -19.57 9.59
N LEU A 228 10.45 -19.61 8.56
CA LEU A 228 10.53 -20.63 7.51
C LEU A 228 11.83 -20.57 6.72
N ILE A 229 12.35 -19.37 6.43
CA ILE A 229 13.62 -19.20 5.74
C ILE A 229 14.79 -19.80 6.54
N PHE A 230 14.77 -19.70 7.87
CA PHE A 230 15.79 -20.33 8.71
C PHE A 230 15.62 -21.85 8.85
N LEU A 231 14.38 -22.35 8.80
CA LEU A 231 14.13 -23.78 8.84
C LEU A 231 14.43 -24.49 7.51
N LEU A 232 14.24 -23.81 6.38
CA LEU A 232 14.33 -24.42 5.05
C LEU A 232 15.69 -25.12 4.80
N PRO A 233 16.86 -24.54 5.13
CA PRO A 233 18.17 -25.20 4.97
C PRO A 233 18.40 -26.39 5.92
N LEU A 234 17.69 -26.46 7.04
CA LEU A 234 17.80 -27.56 8.01
C LEU A 234 17.01 -28.80 7.57
N ILE A 235 16.11 -28.65 6.61
CA ILE A 235 15.33 -29.76 6.05
C ILE A 235 16.19 -30.48 5.02
N ASN A 236 16.61 -31.71 5.34
CA ASN A 236 17.26 -32.59 4.39
C ASN A 236 16.26 -33.00 3.29
N THR A 237 16.32 -32.31 2.16
CA THR A 237 15.41 -32.49 1.01
C THR A 237 15.48 -33.90 0.44
N GLY A 238 16.61 -34.59 0.55
CA GLY A 238 16.77 -35.99 0.13
C GLY A 238 15.94 -36.96 0.98
N LYS A 239 16.05 -36.84 2.32
CA LYS A 239 15.26 -37.66 3.26
C LYS A 239 13.78 -37.33 3.19
N LEU A 240 13.41 -36.04 3.06
CA LEU A 240 12.02 -35.63 2.91
C LEU A 240 11.42 -36.13 1.58
N LYS A 241 12.17 -36.03 0.47
CA LYS A 241 11.74 -36.55 -0.83
C LYS A 241 11.57 -38.06 -0.81
N ALA A 242 12.49 -38.81 -0.16
CA ALA A 242 12.38 -40.26 -0.01
C ALA A 242 11.21 -40.67 0.92
N ALA A 243 10.98 -39.92 2.01
CA ALA A 243 9.84 -40.14 2.89
C ALA A 243 8.52 -39.86 2.17
N VAL A 244 8.40 -38.69 1.54
CA VAL A 244 7.21 -38.31 0.76
C VAL A 244 7.00 -39.26 -0.42
N SER A 245 8.05 -39.66 -1.15
CA SER A 245 7.90 -40.63 -2.24
C SER A 245 7.52 -42.01 -1.72
N SER A 246 8.04 -42.46 -0.59
CA SER A 246 7.63 -43.75 0.00
C SER A 246 6.19 -43.74 0.52
N ILE A 247 5.69 -42.58 0.97
CA ILE A 247 4.31 -42.37 1.43
C ILE A 247 3.36 -42.23 0.23
N VAL A 248 3.76 -41.52 -0.82
CA VAL A 248 2.92 -41.23 -2.00
C VAL A 248 2.93 -42.37 -3.03
N PHE A 249 4.10 -42.99 -3.28
CA PHE A 249 4.26 -44.06 -4.28
C PHE A 249 4.24 -45.48 -3.69
N GLY A 250 4.09 -45.61 -2.37
CA GLY A 250 4.12 -46.90 -1.69
C GLY A 250 5.51 -47.52 -1.67
N ARG A 251 5.80 -48.26 -0.59
CA ARG A 251 7.08 -48.91 -0.35
C ARG A 251 7.31 -50.04 -1.36
N GLN A 252 7.95 -49.76 -2.51
CA GLN A 252 8.48 -50.80 -3.38
C GLN A 252 9.64 -51.47 -2.66
N SER A 253 9.35 -52.60 -2.00
CA SER A 253 10.35 -53.51 -1.48
C SER A 253 11.18 -54.03 -2.64
N ALA A 254 12.43 -53.58 -2.75
CA ALA A 254 13.43 -54.24 -3.58
C ALA A 254 13.75 -55.60 -2.93
N THR A 255 13.05 -56.64 -3.38
CA THR A 255 13.43 -58.03 -3.18
C THR A 255 14.73 -58.27 -3.93
N GLY A 256 15.76 -58.67 -3.20
CA GLY A 256 17.05 -59.01 -3.75
C GLY A 256 17.00 -60.27 -4.61
N GLU A 257 17.68 -60.21 -5.75
CA GLU A 257 18.23 -61.37 -6.42
C GLU A 257 19.68 -61.05 -6.76
N GLY A 258 20.57 -61.93 -6.30
CA GLY A 258 22.00 -61.79 -6.47
C GLY A 258 22.48 -62.22 -7.85
N MET A 259 23.66 -61.69 -8.17
CA MET A 259 24.72 -62.39 -8.89
C MET A 259 24.51 -62.64 -10.39
N ARG A 260 24.77 -61.61 -11.21
CA ARG A 260 25.67 -61.64 -12.39
C ARG A 260 25.67 -60.28 -13.11
N GLU A 261 26.43 -59.32 -12.61
CA GLU A 261 26.63 -58.04 -13.31
C GLU A 261 28.11 -57.65 -13.38
N GLU A 262 28.89 -58.50 -14.03
CA GLU A 262 30.34 -58.35 -14.13
C GLU A 262 30.82 -57.48 -15.31
N ARG A 263 29.94 -56.72 -16.00
CA ARG A 263 30.34 -55.92 -17.19
C ARG A 263 29.60 -54.58 -17.40
N GLY A 264 29.27 -53.85 -16.33
CA GLY A 264 28.56 -52.56 -16.44
C GLY A 264 28.90 -51.44 -15.44
N LEU A 265 29.67 -51.73 -14.40
CA LEU A 265 29.81 -50.89 -13.19
C LEU A 265 30.47 -49.52 -13.40
N TRP A 266 31.03 -49.23 -14.57
CA TRP A 266 31.81 -48.02 -14.84
C TRP A 266 31.14 -47.05 -15.83
N LYS A 267 29.85 -47.24 -16.13
CA LYS A 267 29.14 -46.42 -17.13
C LYS A 267 28.52 -45.13 -16.56
N GLU A 268 28.07 -45.16 -15.31
CA GLU A 268 27.38 -44.03 -14.67
C GLU A 268 27.86 -43.81 -13.23
N CYS A 269 27.80 -42.57 -12.78
CA CYS A 269 28.07 -42.17 -11.40
C CYS A 269 26.88 -42.55 -10.51
N GLY A 270 27.13 -43.28 -9.43
CA GLY A 270 26.08 -43.71 -8.50
C GLY A 270 25.37 -42.59 -7.71
N LEU A 271 25.77 -41.33 -7.87
CA LEU A 271 25.17 -40.14 -7.22
C LEU A 271 24.45 -39.22 -8.22
N CYS A 272 25.09 -38.89 -9.35
CA CYS A 272 24.51 -37.96 -10.34
C CYS A 272 23.92 -38.64 -11.57
N GLY A 273 24.16 -39.94 -11.79
CA GLY A 273 23.65 -40.70 -12.94
C GLY A 273 24.34 -40.41 -14.29
N GLU A 274 25.33 -39.51 -14.31
CA GLU A 274 26.08 -39.13 -15.51
C GLU A 274 27.41 -39.90 -15.63
N TRP A 275 28.07 -39.82 -16.80
CA TRP A 275 29.38 -40.42 -16.99
C TRP A 275 30.40 -39.86 -15.98
N PRO A 276 31.16 -40.71 -15.26
CA PRO A 276 31.91 -40.27 -14.09
C PRO A 276 33.12 -39.40 -14.45
N THR A 277 33.07 -38.11 -14.10
CA THR A 277 34.22 -37.20 -14.22
C THR A 277 35.22 -37.48 -13.10
N MET A 278 36.42 -37.91 -13.47
CA MET A 278 37.47 -38.36 -12.56
C MET A 278 36.95 -39.47 -11.61
N PRO A 279 36.81 -40.71 -12.10
CA PRO A 279 36.13 -41.78 -11.40
C PRO A 279 36.83 -42.18 -10.11
N HIS A 280 36.08 -42.22 -9.01
CA HIS A 280 36.54 -42.64 -7.69
C HIS A 280 35.66 -43.78 -7.15
N THR A 281 36.28 -44.65 -6.37
CA THR A 281 35.62 -45.70 -5.60
C THR A 281 35.91 -45.50 -4.12
N VAL A 282 35.07 -46.08 -3.26
CA VAL A 282 35.16 -45.90 -1.81
C VAL A 282 35.33 -47.24 -1.08
N GLY A 283 36.03 -48.19 -1.71
CA GLY A 283 36.22 -49.56 -1.20
C GLY A 283 35.13 -50.56 -1.65
N CYS A 284 34.19 -50.12 -2.48
CA CYS A 284 33.19 -50.97 -3.13
C CYS A 284 33.32 -50.90 -4.67
N GLN A 285 32.60 -51.77 -5.40
CA GLN A 285 32.64 -51.83 -6.86
C GLN A 285 31.91 -50.67 -7.59
N HIS A 286 31.25 -49.76 -6.85
CA HIS A 286 30.53 -48.61 -7.42
C HIS A 286 31.45 -47.43 -7.71
N VAL A 287 31.23 -46.78 -8.85
CA VAL A 287 32.00 -45.62 -9.31
C VAL A 287 31.21 -44.33 -9.12
N PHE A 288 31.92 -43.28 -8.70
CA PHE A 288 31.39 -41.94 -8.48
C PHE A 288 32.29 -40.88 -9.13
N CYS A 289 31.72 -39.73 -9.49
CA CYS A 289 32.53 -38.55 -9.79
C CYS A 289 33.27 -38.09 -8.53
N TYR A 290 34.51 -37.61 -8.68
CA TYR A 290 35.27 -37.04 -7.56
C TYR A 290 34.47 -36.01 -6.74
N TYR A 291 33.88 -35.03 -7.41
CA TYR A 291 33.13 -33.97 -6.73
C TYR A 291 31.88 -34.49 -6.03
N CYS A 292 31.20 -35.48 -6.60
CA CYS A 292 29.99 -36.06 -6.02
C CYS A 292 30.31 -36.84 -4.74
N ILE A 293 31.35 -37.67 -4.76
CA ILE A 293 31.72 -38.44 -3.57
C ILE A 293 32.38 -37.57 -2.50
N LYS A 294 33.13 -36.55 -2.92
CA LYS A 294 33.76 -35.60 -2.00
C LYS A 294 32.71 -34.73 -1.31
N SER A 295 31.71 -34.22 -2.03
CA SER A 295 30.61 -33.47 -1.41
C SER A 295 29.81 -34.34 -0.44
N HIS A 296 29.54 -35.59 -0.80
CA HIS A 296 28.88 -36.57 0.08
C HIS A 296 29.69 -36.86 1.36
N SER A 297 31.02 -36.93 1.25
CA SER A 297 31.91 -37.11 2.43
C SER A 297 31.96 -35.90 3.36
N ILE A 298 31.65 -34.71 2.86
CA ILE A 298 31.61 -33.48 3.66
C ILE A 298 30.25 -33.33 4.35
N SER A 299 29.17 -33.77 3.69
CA SER A 299 27.82 -33.69 4.25
C SER A 299 27.53 -34.75 5.32
N ASP A 300 28.10 -35.96 5.19
CA ASP A 300 27.88 -37.06 6.13
C ASP A 300 29.16 -37.45 6.86
N ALA A 301 29.10 -37.48 8.19
CA ALA A 301 30.25 -37.81 9.06
C ALA A 301 30.71 -39.28 8.94
N CYS A 302 29.84 -40.17 8.45
CA CYS A 302 30.14 -41.57 8.14
C CYS A 302 29.90 -41.81 6.66
N LEU A 303 30.98 -41.87 5.88
CA LEU A 303 30.88 -42.13 4.45
C LEU A 303 30.36 -43.55 4.25
N THR A 304 29.15 -43.68 3.76
CA THR A 304 28.55 -44.95 3.34
C THR A 304 28.28 -44.90 1.86
N CYS A 305 28.47 -46.03 1.18
CA CYS A 305 28.14 -46.10 -0.24
C CYS A 305 26.61 -45.96 -0.41
N PRO A 306 26.09 -44.97 -1.17
CA PRO A 306 24.64 -44.77 -1.33
C PRO A 306 23.95 -45.91 -2.11
N LYS A 307 24.71 -46.75 -2.83
CA LYS A 307 24.18 -47.89 -3.61
C LYS A 307 24.17 -49.22 -2.84
N CYS A 308 25.15 -49.47 -1.96
CA CYS A 308 25.28 -50.76 -1.25
C CYS A 308 25.33 -50.66 0.27
N GLY A 309 25.39 -49.47 0.85
CA GLY A 309 25.39 -49.25 2.29
C GLY A 309 26.67 -49.70 3.03
N VAL A 310 27.69 -50.18 2.32
CA VAL A 310 28.97 -50.57 2.93
C VAL A 310 29.70 -49.33 3.45
N GLU A 311 30.31 -49.45 4.63
CA GLU A 311 31.19 -48.42 5.20
C GLU A 311 32.34 -48.17 4.24
N ALA A 312 32.41 -46.94 3.77
CA ALA A 312 33.28 -46.56 2.68
C ALA A 312 34.61 -46.01 3.24
N GLY A 313 35.72 -46.51 2.68
CA GLY A 313 37.05 -45.99 2.96
C GLY A 313 37.27 -44.60 2.34
N GLN A 314 38.50 -44.09 2.41
CA GLN A 314 38.83 -42.84 1.70
C GLN A 314 38.58 -43.01 0.18
N PRO A 315 38.06 -41.97 -0.51
CA PRO A 315 37.83 -42.05 -1.95
C PRO A 315 39.15 -42.26 -2.70
N GLU A 316 39.27 -43.37 -3.40
CA GLU A 316 40.45 -43.72 -4.20
C GLU A 316 40.15 -43.61 -5.70
N PRO A 317 41.08 -43.08 -6.50
CA PRO A 317 40.91 -42.97 -7.95
C PRO A 317 40.89 -44.36 -8.60
N VAL A 318 39.95 -44.57 -9.52
CA VAL A 318 39.86 -45.84 -10.27
C VAL A 318 41.02 -45.94 -11.26
N LYS A 319 41.84 -46.98 -11.13
CA LYS A 319 42.91 -47.30 -12.09
C LYS A 319 42.29 -48.00 -13.31
N MET A 320 42.09 -47.27 -14.40
CA MET A 320 41.68 -47.84 -15.68
C MET A 320 42.92 -48.27 -16.48
N ASN A 321 43.08 -49.58 -16.71
CA ASN A 321 44.03 -50.08 -17.69
C ASN A 321 43.39 -49.95 -19.07
N VAL A 322 43.82 -48.95 -19.85
CA VAL A 322 43.35 -48.77 -21.22
C VAL A 322 44.20 -49.65 -22.14
N GLU A 323 43.70 -50.84 -22.51
CA GLU A 323 44.26 -51.59 -23.63
C GLU A 323 43.88 -50.89 -24.94
N MET A 324 44.86 -50.25 -25.57
CA MET A 324 44.71 -49.67 -26.90
C MET A 324 44.70 -50.83 -27.92
N ILE A 325 43.52 -51.27 -28.33
CA ILE A 325 43.37 -52.21 -29.45
C ILE A 325 43.82 -51.46 -30.73
N GLY A 326 45.06 -51.71 -31.13
CA GLY A 326 45.59 -51.25 -32.42
C GLY A 326 44.83 -51.96 -33.55
N ARG A 327 44.03 -51.20 -34.32
CA ARG A 327 43.46 -51.69 -35.58
C ARG A 327 44.59 -51.83 -36.60
N GLN A 328 44.87 -53.06 -37.05
CA GLN A 328 45.46 -53.32 -38.37
C GLN A 328 44.39 -53.18 -39.44
#